data_AF-A0A7J9YHF8-F1
#
_entry.id   AF-A0A7J9YHF8-F1
#
_cell.length_a   1.000
_cell.length_b   1.000
_cell.length_c   1.000
_cell.angle_alpha   90.00
_cell.angle_beta   90.00
_cell.angle_gamma   90.00
#
_symmetry.space_group_name_H-M   'P 1'
#
loop_
_entity.id
_entity.type
_entity.pdbx_description
1 polymer ?
#
loop_
_entity_poly.entity_id
_entity_poly.type
_entity_poly.pdbx_seq_one_letter_code
_entity_poly.pdbx_strand_id
1 'polypeptide(L)'
;MPKRRPIPLLVSSRCFGRTLLALLAAATGAIGVGACGSAVAFEQEATVVVARSGGSGGQPIEGAPVPQEFYEEEFLEEPPAYDAEEHSKVIPGPADADEPSAPDEVPPPAPASPPVRPETSECDWQANLDSAKANRPAGWIVLDTGAWGRAEVPGERIWIAPRTPCDKVYSVAVHEWTHHMQGVVYRDWGEVLRELAPYGGPEVVADCGALLLGATWIRYGCAAEQSFAAAAAILRGERPEAES
;
A
#
# COMPACT_ATOMS: atom_id res chain seq x y z
N MET A 1 -50.30 13.22 22.89
CA MET A 1 -49.24 12.60 22.06
C MET A 1 -49.76 11.29 21.49
N PRO A 2 -49.97 11.15 20.17
CA PRO A 2 -50.48 9.90 19.60
C PRO A 2 -49.36 8.85 19.47
N LYS A 3 -49.62 7.67 20.06
CA LYS A 3 -48.83 6.43 19.94
C LYS A 3 -48.85 5.95 18.48
N ARG A 4 -47.69 5.95 17.80
CA ARG A 4 -47.51 5.26 16.51
C ARG A 4 -47.40 3.76 16.76
N ARG A 5 -48.20 2.96 16.05
CA ARG A 5 -48.12 1.50 16.05
C ARG A 5 -47.08 1.04 15.01
N PRO A 6 -46.38 -0.09 15.24
CA PRO A 6 -45.40 -0.62 14.30
C PRO A 6 -46.10 -1.27 13.08
N ILE A 7 -45.49 -1.08 11.91
CA ILE A 7 -45.87 -1.71 10.64
C ILE A 7 -45.07 -3.02 10.53
N PRO A 8 -45.69 -4.19 10.32
CA PRO A 8 -44.96 -5.42 10.07
C PRO A 8 -44.44 -5.44 8.62
N LEU A 9 -43.13 -5.55 8.46
CA LEU A 9 -42.49 -5.87 7.19
C LEU A 9 -42.59 -7.39 6.95
N LEU A 10 -43.35 -7.78 5.93
CA LEU A 10 -43.29 -9.12 5.35
C LEU A 10 -41.95 -9.29 4.62
N VAL A 11 -41.08 -10.15 5.14
CA VAL A 11 -39.92 -10.68 4.39
C VAL A 11 -40.34 -12.03 3.79
N SER A 12 -40.49 -12.05 2.47
CA SER A 12 -40.88 -13.22 1.69
C SER A 12 -39.68 -14.07 1.33
N SER A 13 -39.80 -15.34 1.70
CA SER A 13 -39.43 -16.55 0.95
C SER A 13 -37.97 -16.80 0.53
N ARG A 14 -37.44 -17.82 1.20
CA ARG A 14 -36.33 -18.72 0.88
C ARG A 14 -36.39 -19.23 -0.57
N CYS A 15 -35.24 -19.26 -1.25
CA CYS A 15 -34.97 -20.23 -2.32
C CYS A 15 -33.82 -21.13 -1.89
N PHE A 16 -34.19 -22.30 -1.36
CA PHE A 16 -33.35 -23.48 -1.29
C PHE A 16 -33.25 -24.05 -2.71
N GLY A 17 -32.03 -24.24 -3.21
CA GLY A 17 -31.77 -24.87 -4.50
C GLY A 17 -30.57 -25.80 -4.42
N ARG A 18 -30.70 -26.89 -3.66
CA ARG A 18 -29.85 -28.08 -3.82
C ARG A 18 -30.20 -28.72 -5.16
N THR A 19 -29.26 -28.78 -6.10
CA THR A 19 -29.31 -29.76 -7.19
C THR A 19 -28.00 -30.53 -7.20
N LEU A 20 -28.13 -31.82 -6.97
CA LEU A 20 -27.08 -32.83 -7.00
C LEU A 20 -27.55 -33.83 -8.07
N LEU A 21 -26.85 -33.93 -9.20
CA LEU A 21 -26.84 -35.14 -10.02
C LEU A 21 -25.66 -35.12 -11.01
N ALA A 22 -24.90 -36.20 -10.99
CA ALA A 22 -23.81 -36.52 -11.90
C ALA A 22 -24.31 -37.07 -13.23
N LEU A 23 -23.53 -36.93 -14.32
CA LEU A 23 -23.29 -37.99 -15.32
C LEU A 23 -22.23 -37.56 -16.34
N LEU A 24 -21.24 -38.45 -16.54
CA LEU A 24 -20.35 -38.47 -17.70
C LEU A 24 -21.13 -38.69 -19.00
N ALA A 25 -20.77 -37.99 -20.06
CA ALA A 25 -20.71 -38.55 -21.41
C ALA A 25 -19.80 -37.67 -22.29
N ALA A 26 -18.80 -38.32 -22.90
CA ALA A 26 -18.02 -37.76 -24.00
C ALA A 26 -18.89 -37.68 -25.27
N ALA A 27 -18.85 -36.56 -25.97
CA ALA A 27 -19.22 -36.49 -27.39
C ALA A 27 -18.58 -35.27 -28.06
N THR A 28 -17.83 -35.59 -29.11
CA THR A 28 -17.19 -34.74 -30.10
C THR A 28 -18.20 -33.84 -30.83
N GLY A 29 -17.82 -32.58 -31.03
CA GLY A 29 -18.14 -31.80 -32.22
C GLY A 29 -19.56 -31.21 -32.34
N ALA A 30 -19.65 -29.88 -32.31
CA ALA A 30 -20.24 -29.08 -33.39
C ALA A 30 -20.17 -27.59 -33.02
N ILE A 31 -19.76 -26.79 -33.99
CA ILE A 31 -19.76 -25.34 -34.01
C ILE A 31 -21.20 -24.85 -33.78
N GLY A 32 -21.38 -24.02 -32.75
CA GLY A 32 -22.62 -23.29 -32.50
C GLY A 32 -22.30 -21.82 -32.23
N VAL A 33 -22.34 -21.01 -33.29
CA VAL A 33 -22.44 -19.56 -33.17
C VAL A 33 -23.79 -19.26 -32.52
N GLY A 34 -23.75 -18.77 -31.28
CA GLY A 34 -24.93 -18.42 -30.49
C GLY A 34 -24.63 -17.20 -29.63
N ALA A 35 -24.59 -16.03 -30.27
CA ALA A 35 -24.62 -14.76 -29.59
C ALA A 35 -26.04 -14.50 -29.05
N CYS A 36 -26.23 -14.71 -27.75
CA CYS A 36 -27.23 -14.05 -26.91
C CYS A 36 -26.43 -13.55 -25.70
N GLY A 37 -26.13 -12.26 -25.55
CA GLY A 37 -27.14 -11.21 -25.47
C GLY A 37 -27.63 -11.12 -24.03
N SER A 38 -26.80 -10.60 -23.14
CA SER A 38 -27.23 -10.02 -21.87
C SER A 38 -26.26 -8.88 -21.55
N ALA A 39 -26.33 -7.83 -22.37
CA ALA A 39 -25.91 -6.52 -21.94
C ALA A 39 -26.91 -6.09 -20.87
N VAL A 40 -26.50 -6.15 -19.61
CA VAL A 40 -27.17 -5.40 -18.55
C VAL A 40 -26.74 -3.96 -18.76
N ALA A 41 -27.54 -3.23 -19.53
CA ALA A 41 -27.46 -1.77 -19.56
C ALA A 41 -27.87 -1.27 -18.18
N PHE A 42 -26.88 -0.87 -17.39
CA PHE A 42 -27.13 -0.03 -16.23
C PHE A 42 -27.39 1.38 -16.79
N GLU A 43 -28.66 1.71 -17.01
CA GLU A 43 -29.09 3.11 -17.09
C GLU A 43 -28.85 3.74 -15.71
N GLN A 44 -27.70 4.39 -15.54
CA GLN A 44 -27.61 5.46 -14.56
C GLN A 44 -28.33 6.66 -15.16
N GLU A 45 -29.51 6.96 -14.66
CA GLU A 45 -30.10 8.30 -14.78
C GLU A 45 -29.19 9.29 -14.03
N ALA A 46 -28.17 9.79 -14.72
CA ALA A 46 -27.45 10.97 -14.29
C ALA A 46 -28.42 12.16 -14.36
N THR A 47 -29.04 12.48 -13.23
CA THR A 47 -29.79 13.72 -13.08
C THR A 47 -28.78 14.87 -13.13
N VAL A 48 -28.59 15.44 -14.32
CA VAL A 48 -27.84 16.68 -14.50
C VAL A 48 -28.71 17.81 -13.93
N VAL A 49 -28.44 18.19 -12.69
CA VAL A 49 -28.91 19.46 -12.14
C VAL A 49 -28.11 20.57 -12.82
N VAL A 50 -28.67 21.13 -13.90
CA VAL A 50 -28.19 22.38 -14.49
C VAL A 50 -28.56 23.51 -13.53
N ALA A 51 -27.67 23.80 -12.58
CA ALA A 51 -27.73 25.05 -11.83
C ALA A 51 -27.35 26.20 -12.76
N ARG A 52 -28.36 26.87 -13.31
CA ARG A 52 -28.23 28.20 -13.92
C ARG A 52 -27.89 29.20 -12.81
N SER A 53 -26.60 29.43 -12.60
CA SER A 53 -26.08 30.60 -11.88
C SER A 53 -25.84 31.71 -12.91
N GLY A 54 -26.71 32.72 -12.88
CA GLY A 54 -26.54 33.93 -13.66
C GLY A 54 -25.45 34.82 -13.08
N GLY A 55 -24.58 35.30 -13.96
CA GLY A 55 -24.06 36.67 -13.97
C GLY A 55 -23.30 37.20 -12.75
N SER A 56 -21.99 37.41 -12.92
CA SER A 56 -21.37 38.74 -12.81
C SER A 56 -19.89 38.61 -13.17
N GLY A 57 -19.42 39.49 -14.05
CA GLY A 57 -18.03 39.53 -14.49
C GLY A 57 -17.05 39.73 -13.34
N GLY A 58 -15.99 38.93 -13.35
CA GLY A 58 -14.78 39.14 -12.56
C GLY A 58 -13.59 39.05 -13.51
N GLN A 59 -12.75 40.07 -13.49
CA GLN A 59 -11.56 40.22 -14.33
C GLN A 59 -10.51 39.10 -14.10
N PRO A 60 -9.59 38.87 -15.06
CA PRO A 60 -8.46 37.97 -14.84
C PRO A 60 -7.57 38.53 -13.73
N ILE A 61 -7.42 37.77 -12.66
CA ILE A 61 -6.45 38.05 -11.59
C ILE A 61 -5.10 37.53 -12.07
N GLU A 62 -4.30 38.45 -12.59
CA GLU A 62 -2.87 38.27 -12.81
C GLU A 62 -2.17 37.96 -11.48
N GLY A 63 -1.29 36.95 -11.51
CA GLY A 63 -0.26 36.57 -10.54
C GLY A 63 -0.30 37.19 -9.14
N ALA A 64 -0.90 36.48 -8.19
CA ALA A 64 -0.49 36.59 -6.80
C ALA A 64 0.64 35.58 -6.53
N PRO A 65 1.83 36.01 -6.04
CA PRO A 65 2.84 35.08 -5.57
C PRO A 65 2.26 34.27 -4.40
N VAL A 66 2.40 32.95 -4.47
CA VAL A 66 2.11 32.06 -3.35
C VAL A 66 3.02 32.48 -2.19
N PRO A 67 2.50 32.86 -1.02
CA PRO A 67 3.33 33.09 0.15
C PRO A 67 4.05 31.78 0.46
N GLN A 68 5.38 31.81 0.44
CA GLN A 68 6.18 30.85 1.20
C GLN A 68 5.89 31.15 2.67
N GLU A 69 4.84 30.55 3.21
CA GLU A 69 4.65 30.52 4.65
C GLU A 69 5.76 29.66 5.23
N PHE A 70 6.74 30.38 5.78
CA PHE A 70 7.45 30.09 7.02
C PHE A 70 6.99 28.78 7.67
N TYR A 71 7.80 27.73 7.52
CA TYR A 71 7.93 26.76 8.60
C TYR A 71 8.66 27.49 9.72
N GLU A 72 7.89 28.06 10.65
CA GLU A 72 8.45 28.45 11.95
C GLU A 72 9.10 27.20 12.55
N GLU A 73 10.35 27.38 12.97
CA GLU A 73 11.13 26.43 13.75
C GLU A 73 10.39 26.10 15.04
N GLU A 74 9.44 25.16 14.97
CA GLU A 74 8.79 24.62 16.15
C GLU A 74 9.78 23.67 16.83
N PHE A 75 10.57 24.27 17.72
CA PHE A 75 10.95 23.70 19.00
C PHE A 75 11.53 22.27 18.94
N LEU A 76 12.81 22.18 18.58
CA LEU A 76 13.68 21.08 19.03
C LEU A 76 13.77 21.14 20.56
N GLU A 77 12.76 20.60 21.25
CA GLU A 77 12.97 20.11 22.61
C GLU A 77 14.05 19.05 22.53
N GLU A 78 15.22 19.37 23.09
CA GLU A 78 16.28 18.38 23.29
C GLU A 78 15.65 17.16 23.99
N PRO A 79 15.77 15.96 23.42
CA PRO A 79 15.30 14.76 24.10
C PRO A 79 16.00 14.71 25.47
N PRO A 80 15.27 14.39 26.56
CA PRO A 80 15.89 14.26 27.87
C PRO A 80 17.05 13.27 27.75
N ALA A 81 18.20 13.66 28.30
CA ALA A 81 19.39 12.82 28.34
C ALA A 81 18.99 11.42 28.85
N TYR A 82 19.11 10.42 27.98
CA TYR A 82 18.91 9.03 28.36
C TYR A 82 20.14 8.62 29.19
N ASP A 83 19.96 8.55 30.52
CA ASP A 83 20.94 7.95 31.41
C ASP A 83 21.08 6.46 31.05
N ALA A 84 22.12 6.15 30.28
CA ALA A 84 22.49 4.80 29.86
C ALA A 84 23.30 4.05 30.95
N GLU A 85 23.12 4.41 32.22
CA GLU A 85 23.75 3.72 33.33
C GLU A 85 22.75 2.75 33.98
N GLU A 86 23.22 1.54 34.25
CA GLU A 86 22.54 0.47 34.98
C GLU A 86 21.73 -0.51 34.11
N HIS A 87 22.41 -1.46 33.47
CA HIS A 87 22.16 -2.92 33.60
C HIS A 87 23.22 -3.72 32.83
N SER A 88 24.51 -3.56 33.20
CA SER A 88 25.56 -4.48 32.79
C SER A 88 25.47 -5.75 33.63
N LYS A 89 24.64 -6.72 33.20
CA LYS A 89 24.66 -8.08 33.74
C LYS A 89 25.95 -8.77 33.27
N VAL A 90 26.87 -8.98 34.21
CA VAL A 90 28.05 -9.82 34.05
C VAL A 90 27.60 -11.23 33.65
N ILE A 91 27.91 -11.64 32.42
CA ILE A 91 27.76 -13.02 31.96
C ILE A 91 28.98 -13.80 32.48
N PRO A 92 28.79 -14.89 33.25
CA PRO A 92 29.88 -15.77 33.64
C PRO A 92 30.52 -16.38 32.39
N GLY A 93 31.84 -16.24 32.27
CA GLY A 93 32.61 -16.83 31.18
C GLY A 93 32.49 -18.37 31.17
N PRO A 94 32.34 -19.00 29.99
CA PRO A 94 32.37 -20.45 29.89
C PRO A 94 33.77 -20.97 30.25
N ALA A 95 33.78 -22.05 31.03
CA ALA A 95 34.97 -22.78 31.43
C ALA A 95 35.67 -23.41 30.22
N ASP A 96 37.00 -23.43 30.29
CA ASP A 96 37.92 -23.99 29.31
C ASP A 96 37.52 -25.41 28.90
N ALA A 97 37.01 -25.55 27.67
CA ALA A 97 36.82 -26.83 27.02
C ALA A 97 37.98 -27.05 26.04
N ASP A 98 38.64 -28.20 26.18
CA ASP A 98 39.77 -28.66 25.38
C ASP A 98 39.57 -28.43 23.88
N GLU A 99 40.55 -27.74 23.29
CA GLU A 99 40.64 -27.38 21.88
C GLU A 99 40.97 -28.62 21.03
N PRO A 100 40.03 -29.14 20.22
CA PRO A 100 40.32 -30.25 19.32
C PRO A 100 41.22 -29.78 18.17
N SER A 101 42.30 -30.53 17.92
CA SER A 101 43.26 -30.26 16.85
C SER A 101 42.56 -30.15 15.49
N ALA A 102 42.80 -29.04 14.79
CA ALA A 102 42.22 -28.75 13.49
C ALA A 102 42.66 -29.78 12.44
N PRO A 103 41.74 -30.32 11.61
CA PRO A 103 42.09 -31.15 10.47
C PRO A 103 42.78 -30.33 9.36
N ASP A 104 43.67 -30.99 8.61
CA ASP A 104 44.45 -30.42 7.51
C ASP A 104 43.59 -29.57 6.55
N GLU A 105 44.02 -28.31 6.38
CA GLU A 105 43.34 -27.26 5.64
C GLU A 105 43.34 -27.56 4.13
N VAL A 106 42.17 -27.92 3.59
CA VAL A 106 41.98 -28.05 2.14
C VAL A 106 42.14 -26.67 1.51
N PRO A 107 43.00 -26.49 0.49
CA PRO A 107 43.19 -25.20 -0.14
C PRO A 107 41.86 -24.66 -0.69
N PRO A 108 41.55 -23.37 -0.46
CA PRO A 108 40.27 -22.80 -0.84
C PRO A 108 40.07 -22.91 -2.35
N PRO A 109 38.87 -23.28 -2.82
CA PRO A 109 38.57 -23.33 -4.24
C PRO A 109 38.83 -21.96 -4.87
N ALA A 110 39.43 -21.95 -6.06
CA ALA A 110 39.67 -20.72 -6.81
C ALA A 110 38.37 -19.93 -6.93
N PRO A 111 38.41 -18.58 -6.77
CA PRO A 111 37.21 -17.75 -6.84
C PRO A 111 36.54 -17.98 -8.20
N ALA A 112 35.27 -18.40 -8.16
CA ALA A 112 34.45 -18.51 -9.35
C ALA A 112 34.45 -17.17 -10.07
N SER A 113 34.57 -17.21 -11.40
CA SER A 113 34.41 -16.01 -12.21
C SER A 113 33.07 -15.36 -11.87
N PRO A 114 33.02 -14.04 -11.62
CA PRO A 114 31.78 -13.36 -11.30
C PRO A 114 30.77 -13.65 -12.41
N PRO A 115 29.50 -13.95 -12.07
CA PRO A 115 28.48 -14.20 -13.06
C PRO A 115 28.42 -13.01 -14.01
N VAL A 116 28.44 -13.30 -15.32
CA VAL A 116 28.22 -12.29 -16.36
C VAL A 116 26.87 -11.66 -16.06
N ARG A 117 26.87 -10.36 -15.70
CA ARG A 117 25.61 -9.63 -15.52
C ARG A 117 24.89 -9.65 -16.87
N PRO A 118 23.64 -10.13 -16.95
CA PRO A 118 22.89 -10.02 -18.19
C PRO A 118 22.89 -8.54 -18.60
N GLU A 119 23.13 -8.29 -19.88
CA GLU A 119 22.97 -6.95 -20.46
C GLU A 119 21.61 -6.43 -20.02
N THR A 120 21.61 -5.23 -19.44
CA THR A 120 20.44 -4.60 -18.85
C THR A 120 19.33 -4.57 -19.89
N SER A 121 18.29 -5.39 -19.71
CA SER A 121 17.03 -5.16 -20.41
C SER A 121 16.67 -3.69 -20.15
N GLU A 122 16.56 -2.88 -21.21
CA GLU A 122 16.16 -1.48 -21.07
C GLU A 122 14.90 -1.45 -20.22
N CYS A 123 15.04 -0.90 -19.02
CA CYS A 123 13.94 -0.83 -18.10
C CYS A 123 13.00 0.29 -18.58
N ASP A 124 11.73 -0.04 -18.78
CA ASP A 124 10.71 0.94 -19.14
C ASP A 124 10.09 1.54 -17.87
N TRP A 125 10.55 2.75 -17.54
CA TRP A 125 10.15 3.48 -16.33
C TRP A 125 8.64 3.74 -16.32
N GLN A 126 8.09 4.12 -17.46
CA GLN A 126 6.68 4.49 -17.58
C GLN A 126 5.79 3.24 -17.50
N ALA A 127 6.19 2.14 -18.15
CA ALA A 127 5.47 0.88 -18.02
C ALA A 127 5.44 0.37 -16.57
N ASN A 128 6.54 0.50 -15.82
CA ASN A 128 6.57 0.15 -14.39
C ASN A 128 5.61 1.02 -13.57
N LEU A 129 5.56 2.33 -13.84
CA LEU A 129 4.62 3.22 -13.17
C LEU A 129 3.15 2.88 -13.54
N ASP A 130 2.85 2.63 -14.81
CA ASP A 130 1.49 2.31 -15.24
C ASP A 130 1.01 0.96 -14.68
N SER A 131 1.91 -0.02 -14.56
CA SER A 131 1.65 -1.27 -13.83
C SER A 131 1.32 -1.01 -12.35
N ALA A 132 2.08 -0.12 -11.70
CA ALA A 132 1.80 0.28 -10.32
C ALA A 132 0.51 1.12 -10.17
N LYS A 133 0.00 1.76 -11.22
CA LYS A 133 -1.27 2.51 -11.20
C LYS A 133 -2.50 1.64 -11.41
N ALA A 134 -2.35 0.47 -12.03
CA ALA A 134 -3.47 -0.37 -12.44
C ALA A 134 -4.38 -0.72 -11.24
N ASN A 135 -5.67 -0.35 -11.35
CA ASN A 135 -6.71 -0.55 -10.33
C ASN A 135 -6.45 0.17 -8.98
N ARG A 136 -5.65 1.23 -8.96
CA ARG A 136 -5.31 2.01 -7.77
C ARG A 136 -5.72 3.48 -7.96
N PRO A 137 -7.00 3.83 -7.67
CA PRO A 137 -7.54 5.16 -7.95
C PRO A 137 -6.90 6.20 -7.03
N ALA A 138 -6.04 7.05 -7.60
CA ALA A 138 -5.45 8.23 -6.97
C ALA A 138 -5.04 9.25 -8.05
N GLY A 139 -4.78 10.49 -7.64
CA GLY A 139 -4.11 11.51 -8.45
C GLY A 139 -2.60 11.24 -8.52
N TRP A 140 -2.18 10.47 -9.52
CA TRP A 140 -0.76 10.17 -9.76
C TRP A 140 -0.07 11.31 -10.50
N ILE A 141 1.02 11.84 -9.93
CA ILE A 141 1.76 12.99 -10.43
C ILE A 141 3.24 12.59 -10.57
N VAL A 142 3.84 12.86 -11.74
CA VAL A 142 5.29 12.70 -11.94
C VAL A 142 5.98 14.02 -11.64
N LEU A 143 6.54 14.15 -10.44
CA LEU A 143 7.21 15.36 -9.95
C LEU A 143 8.20 14.99 -8.85
N ASP A 144 9.39 15.59 -8.87
CA ASP A 144 10.37 15.42 -7.80
C ASP A 144 10.04 16.34 -6.61
N THR A 145 9.74 15.74 -5.46
CA THR A 145 9.45 16.47 -4.23
C THR A 145 10.59 16.35 -3.20
N GLY A 146 11.79 15.94 -3.64
CA GLY A 146 12.95 15.68 -2.78
C GLY A 146 13.12 14.21 -2.37
N ALA A 147 12.08 13.39 -2.51
CA ALA A 147 12.11 11.93 -2.32
C ALA A 147 11.76 11.19 -3.62
N TRP A 148 11.97 9.87 -3.69
CA TRP A 148 11.58 9.06 -4.86
C TRP A 148 10.06 8.91 -5.00
N GLY A 149 9.36 8.93 -3.88
CA GLY A 149 7.91 8.91 -3.80
C GLY A 149 7.44 9.79 -2.65
N ARG A 150 6.16 10.19 -2.72
CA ARG A 150 5.43 10.83 -1.62
C ARG A 150 3.94 10.57 -1.81
N ALA A 151 3.22 10.32 -0.72
CA ALA A 151 1.75 10.36 -0.68
C ALA A 151 1.24 11.55 0.14
N GLU A 152 0.06 12.05 -0.20
CA GLU A 152 -0.69 13.00 0.62
C GLU A 152 -1.53 12.24 1.65
N VAL A 153 -1.36 12.54 2.94
CA VAL A 153 -2.08 11.86 4.03
C VAL A 153 -2.63 12.85 5.07
N PRO A 154 -3.96 12.97 5.25
CA PRO A 154 -4.98 12.51 4.31
C PRO A 154 -4.90 13.27 2.98
N GLY A 155 -5.19 12.59 1.87
CA GLY A 155 -5.27 13.22 0.56
C GLY A 155 -5.41 12.22 -0.57
N GLU A 156 -5.51 12.74 -1.78
CA GLU A 156 -5.83 11.95 -2.98
C GLU A 156 -4.65 11.83 -3.95
N ARG A 157 -3.47 12.36 -3.59
CA ARG A 157 -2.34 12.49 -4.52
C ARG A 157 -1.15 11.64 -4.13
N ILE A 158 -0.50 11.09 -5.15
CA ILE A 158 0.75 10.36 -5.05
C ILE A 158 1.73 10.96 -6.05
N TRP A 159 2.91 11.35 -5.58
CA TRP A 159 4.00 11.86 -6.40
C TRP A 159 5.08 10.80 -6.56
N ILE A 160 5.57 10.61 -7.78
CA ILE A 160 6.72 9.75 -8.08
C ILE A 160 7.76 10.61 -8.80
N ALA A 161 8.99 10.63 -8.27
CA ALA A 161 10.06 11.42 -8.87
C ALA A 161 10.55 10.76 -10.16
N PRO A 162 10.78 11.54 -11.25
CA PRO A 162 11.29 10.99 -12.51
C PRO A 162 12.70 10.40 -12.38
N ARG A 163 13.45 10.75 -11.32
CA ARG A 163 14.78 10.19 -11.02
C ARG A 163 14.76 8.86 -10.24
N THR A 164 13.58 8.33 -9.91
CA THR A 164 13.47 7.03 -9.25
C THR A 164 14.12 5.97 -10.15
N PRO A 165 15.06 5.15 -9.64
CA PRO A 165 15.70 4.11 -10.43
C PRO A 165 14.64 3.23 -11.09
N CYS A 166 14.79 2.98 -12.39
CA CYS A 166 13.73 2.38 -13.18
C CYS A 166 13.27 1.02 -12.61
N ASP A 167 14.21 0.21 -12.12
CA ASP A 167 13.98 -1.10 -11.49
C ASP A 167 13.21 -1.02 -10.15
N LYS A 168 13.04 0.18 -9.60
CA LYS A 168 12.37 0.44 -8.30
C LYS A 168 11.07 1.22 -8.44
N VAL A 169 10.72 1.70 -9.63
CA VAL A 169 9.53 2.53 -9.85
C VAL A 169 8.27 1.84 -9.35
N TYR A 170 8.09 0.56 -9.71
CA TYR A 170 6.95 -0.21 -9.25
C TYR A 170 6.90 -0.27 -7.72
N SER A 171 8.01 -0.70 -7.09
CA SER A 171 8.15 -0.85 -5.64
C SER A 171 7.86 0.46 -4.88
N VAL A 172 8.46 1.57 -5.32
CA VAL A 172 8.22 2.90 -4.73
C VAL A 172 6.77 3.31 -4.92
N ALA A 173 6.19 3.13 -6.10
CA ALA A 173 4.81 3.53 -6.36
C ALA A 173 3.79 2.76 -5.51
N VAL A 174 3.97 1.46 -5.30
CA VAL A 174 3.07 0.67 -4.44
C VAL A 174 3.31 0.90 -2.93
N HIS A 175 4.52 1.35 -2.55
CA HIS A 175 4.80 1.89 -1.20
C HIS A 175 3.95 3.14 -0.93
N GLU A 176 4.04 4.13 -1.82
CA GLU A 176 3.25 5.37 -1.68
C GLU A 176 1.74 5.12 -1.75
N TRP A 177 1.30 4.17 -2.58
CA TRP A 177 -0.10 3.73 -2.57
C TRP A 177 -0.53 3.21 -1.20
N THR A 178 0.34 2.48 -0.50
CA THR A 178 0.01 1.99 0.83
C THR A 178 -0.14 3.13 1.83
N HIS A 179 0.71 4.17 1.77
CA HIS A 179 0.50 5.40 2.55
C HIS A 179 -0.81 6.11 2.21
N HIS A 180 -1.16 6.20 0.93
CA HIS A 180 -2.45 6.73 0.52
C HIS A 180 -3.61 5.94 1.16
N MET A 181 -3.55 4.61 1.15
CA MET A 181 -4.54 3.77 1.80
C MET A 181 -4.58 3.95 3.33
N GLN A 182 -3.45 4.19 3.99
CA GLN A 182 -3.43 4.58 5.41
C GLN A 182 -4.24 5.87 5.63
N GLY A 183 -4.06 6.85 4.75
CA GLY A 183 -4.86 8.10 4.76
C GLY A 183 -6.35 7.88 4.53
N VAL A 184 -6.73 6.95 3.65
CA VAL A 184 -8.14 6.58 3.42
C VAL A 184 -8.77 5.99 4.69
N VAL A 185 -8.04 5.12 5.39
CA VAL A 185 -8.54 4.40 6.58
C VAL A 185 -8.61 5.28 7.83
N TYR A 186 -7.60 6.12 8.07
CA TYR A 186 -7.48 6.89 9.31
C TYR A 186 -7.85 8.37 9.17
N ARG A 187 -7.83 8.95 7.96
CA ARG A 187 -8.20 10.36 7.69
C ARG A 187 -7.37 11.43 8.41
N ASP A 188 -6.39 11.05 9.22
CA ASP A 188 -5.48 11.95 9.94
C ASP A 188 -4.10 11.27 10.09
N TRP A 189 -3.02 12.00 9.85
CA TRP A 189 -1.66 11.44 9.94
C TRP A 189 -1.23 11.18 11.39
N GLY A 190 -1.69 12.00 12.34
CA GLY A 190 -1.46 11.74 13.77
C GLY A 190 -2.10 10.43 14.23
N GLU A 191 -3.30 10.13 13.74
CA GLU A 191 -3.96 8.85 13.97
C GLU A 191 -3.20 7.71 13.30
N VAL A 192 -2.75 7.86 12.05
CA VAL A 192 -1.90 6.84 11.39
C VAL A 192 -0.67 6.52 12.24
N LEU A 193 0.07 7.54 12.69
CA LEU A 193 1.27 7.35 13.51
C LEU A 193 0.97 6.59 14.80
N ARG A 194 -0.07 7.02 15.52
CA ARG A 194 -0.44 6.43 16.82
C ARG A 194 -0.96 5.00 16.68
N GLU A 195 -1.83 4.75 15.71
CA GLU A 195 -2.48 3.45 15.53
C GLU A 195 -1.55 2.43 14.85
N LEU A 196 -0.60 2.88 14.02
CA LEU A 196 0.36 1.97 13.37
C LEU A 196 1.65 1.74 14.17
N ALA A 197 1.92 2.52 15.22
CA ALA A 197 3.10 2.35 16.06
C ALA A 197 3.29 0.90 16.60
N PRO A 198 2.25 0.18 17.08
CA PRO A 198 2.39 -1.21 17.53
C PRO A 198 2.81 -2.19 16.41
N TYR A 199 2.63 -1.81 15.15
CA TYR A 199 2.94 -2.62 13.97
C TYR A 199 4.26 -2.18 13.30
N GLY A 200 5.10 -1.40 14.00
CA GLY A 200 6.37 -0.89 13.48
C GLY A 200 6.29 0.51 12.84
N GLY A 201 5.12 1.14 12.88
CA GLY A 201 4.88 2.46 12.33
C GLY A 201 4.48 2.45 10.84
N PRO A 202 4.10 3.62 10.30
CA PRO A 202 3.52 3.72 8.97
C PRO A 202 4.44 3.28 7.84
N GLU A 203 5.74 3.56 7.94
CA GLU A 203 6.73 3.22 6.90
C GLU A 203 6.93 1.70 6.77
N VAL A 204 7.04 0.99 7.92
CA VAL A 204 7.16 -0.48 7.94
C VAL A 204 5.89 -1.12 7.40
N VAL A 205 4.72 -0.61 7.78
CA VAL A 205 3.44 -1.08 7.23
C VAL A 205 3.32 -0.79 5.72
N ALA A 206 3.85 0.35 5.25
CA ALA A 206 3.87 0.69 3.83
C ALA A 206 4.78 -0.25 3.02
N ASP A 207 5.97 -0.57 3.52
CA ASP A 207 6.86 -1.56 2.92
C ASP A 207 6.21 -2.96 2.88
N CYS A 208 5.55 -3.38 3.97
CA CYS A 208 4.80 -4.63 3.99
C CYS A 208 3.67 -4.65 2.94
N GLY A 209 2.95 -3.54 2.79
CA GLY A 209 1.92 -3.40 1.77
C GLY A 209 2.50 -3.43 0.36
N ALA A 210 3.65 -2.80 0.15
CA ALA A 210 4.38 -2.86 -1.11
C ALA A 210 4.75 -4.32 -1.48
N LEU A 211 5.28 -5.10 -0.53
CA LEU A 211 5.57 -6.53 -0.75
C LEU A 211 4.31 -7.34 -1.07
N LEU A 212 3.20 -7.11 -0.37
CA LEU A 212 1.91 -7.77 -0.66
C LEU A 212 1.40 -7.45 -2.07
N LEU A 213 1.75 -6.28 -2.60
CA LEU A 213 1.44 -5.84 -3.97
C LEU A 213 2.50 -6.28 -4.99
N GLY A 214 3.50 -7.07 -4.60
CA GLY A 214 4.51 -7.64 -5.49
C GLY A 214 5.77 -6.79 -5.69
N ALA A 215 6.02 -5.80 -4.82
CA ALA A 215 7.31 -5.11 -4.81
C ALA A 215 8.46 -6.09 -4.55
N THR A 216 9.59 -5.87 -5.21
CA THR A 216 10.82 -6.66 -5.04
C THR A 216 11.88 -5.91 -4.24
N TRP A 217 11.60 -4.66 -3.86
CA TRP A 217 12.49 -3.78 -3.11
C TRP A 217 11.67 -2.99 -2.08
N ILE A 218 12.24 -2.82 -0.89
CA ILE A 218 11.70 -2.04 0.22
C ILE A 218 12.84 -1.37 0.99
N ARG A 219 12.55 -0.33 1.78
CA ARG A 219 13.59 0.51 2.41
C ARG A 219 13.76 0.30 3.91
N TYR A 220 12.66 0.25 4.65
CA TYR A 220 12.56 0.20 6.11
C TYR A 220 12.42 -1.23 6.64
N GLY A 221 12.01 -2.17 5.79
CA GLY A 221 11.89 -3.57 6.12
C GLY A 221 10.46 -3.99 6.45
N CYS A 222 10.21 -5.29 6.41
CA CYS A 222 8.94 -5.89 6.76
C CYS A 222 9.19 -7.29 7.33
N ALA A 223 9.53 -7.36 8.62
CA ALA A 223 9.94 -8.61 9.27
C ALA A 223 8.88 -9.21 10.18
N ALA A 224 8.02 -8.38 10.79
CA ALA A 224 7.05 -8.85 11.77
C ALA A 224 5.72 -9.26 11.10
N GLU A 225 5.17 -10.40 11.51
CA GLU A 225 3.89 -10.93 11.02
C GLU A 225 2.75 -9.94 11.24
N GLN A 226 2.72 -9.28 12.40
CA GLN A 226 1.72 -8.25 12.72
C GLN A 226 1.77 -7.05 11.74
N SER A 227 2.95 -6.67 11.23
CA SER A 227 3.08 -5.61 10.23
C SER A 227 2.49 -6.01 8.88
N PHE A 228 2.68 -7.27 8.47
CA PHE A 228 2.03 -7.84 7.29
C PHE A 228 0.51 -7.88 7.43
N ALA A 229 0.00 -8.34 8.59
CA ALA A 229 -1.43 -8.39 8.87
C ALA A 229 -2.06 -6.98 8.83
N ALA A 230 -1.39 -6.00 9.45
CA ALA A 230 -1.81 -4.61 9.42
C ALA A 230 -1.84 -4.06 7.99
N ALA A 231 -0.77 -4.26 7.21
CA ALA A 231 -0.73 -3.83 5.81
C ALA A 231 -1.85 -4.46 4.97
N ALA A 232 -2.13 -5.75 5.17
CA ALA A 232 -3.21 -6.43 4.48
C ALA A 232 -4.59 -5.84 4.83
N ALA A 233 -4.84 -5.48 6.10
CA ALA A 233 -6.06 -4.79 6.50
C ALA A 233 -6.19 -3.41 5.84
N ILE A 234 -5.13 -2.62 5.86
CA ILE A 234 -5.09 -1.29 5.23
C ILE A 234 -5.39 -1.37 3.72
N LEU A 235 -4.81 -2.35 3.02
CA LEU A 235 -5.06 -2.55 1.58
C LEU A 235 -6.51 -2.97 1.27
N ARG A 236 -7.24 -3.52 2.24
CA ARG A 236 -8.69 -3.77 2.14
C ARG A 236 -9.55 -2.56 2.53
N GLY A 237 -8.94 -1.48 3.00
CA GLY A 237 -9.65 -0.32 3.54
C GLY A 237 -10.16 -0.53 4.97
N GLU A 238 -9.55 -1.45 5.72
CA GLU A 238 -9.91 -1.80 7.09
C GLU A 238 -8.85 -1.30 8.08
N ARG A 239 -9.26 -1.02 9.32
CA ARG A 239 -8.33 -0.80 10.42
C ARG A 239 -7.80 -2.16 10.89
N PRO A 240 -6.49 -2.33 11.17
CA PRO A 240 -5.97 -3.52 11.85
C PRO A 240 -6.61 -3.67 13.22
N GLU A 241 -7.07 -4.87 13.56
CA GLU A 241 -7.57 -5.17 14.91
C GLU A 241 -6.37 -5.40 15.83
N ALA A 242 -6.37 -4.73 17.00
CA ALA A 242 -5.40 -5.05 18.03
C ALA A 242 -5.71 -6.46 18.55
N GLU A 243 -4.74 -7.37 18.49
CA GLU A 243 -4.86 -8.67 19.14
C GLU A 243 -4.98 -8.41 20.65
N SER A 244 -6.19 -8.63 21.18
CA SER A 244 -6.54 -8.42 22.58
C SER A 244 -6.08 -9.57 23.47
#